data_AF-A0A954JYI0-F1
#
_entry.id   AF-A0A954JYI0-F1
#
_cell.length_a   1.000
_cell.length_b   1.000
_cell.length_c   1.000
_cell.angle_alpha   90.00
_cell.angle_beta   90.00
_cell.angle_gamma   90.00
#
_symmetry.space_group_name_H-M   'P 1'
#
loop_
_entity.id
_entity.type
_entity.pdbx_description
1 polymer ?
#
loop_
_entity_poly.entity_id
_entity_poly.type
_entity_poly.pdbx_seq_one_letter_code
_entity_poly.pdbx_strand_id
1 'polypeptide(L)'
;MSGKIAKSQVPVRSSQTLPQDVRIAIAQLKEQLRAGHLPRIFNNNNLPLEGIGSPLPRLDDGCVYREFQVGVAHPGDPRPTGKRRLVAEIVEKPCQIRALYFSDEHYLRGTFVRID
;
A
#
# COMPACT_ATOMS: atom_id res chain seq x y z
N MET A 1 -6.15 22.58 10.29
CA MET A 1 -7.14 21.60 9.79
C MET A 1 -6.41 20.30 9.45
N SER A 2 -6.81 19.16 10.01
CA SER A 2 -6.11 17.89 9.77
C SER A 2 -6.43 17.41 8.36
N GLY A 3 -5.50 17.57 7.41
CA GLY A 3 -5.67 17.21 5.99
C GLY A 3 -5.72 15.70 5.70
N LYS A 4 -6.22 14.89 6.64
CA LYS A 4 -6.25 13.43 6.55
C LYS A 4 -7.45 12.98 5.72
N ILE A 5 -7.22 12.04 4.81
CA ILE A 5 -8.29 11.46 3.98
C ILE A 5 -9.08 10.40 4.75
N ALA A 6 -10.39 10.32 4.50
CA ALA A 6 -11.24 9.24 5.03
C ALA A 6 -11.13 7.99 4.17
N LYS A 7 -11.36 6.80 4.75
CA LYS A 7 -11.36 5.51 4.02
C LYS A 7 -12.36 5.50 2.84
N SER A 8 -13.48 6.20 2.98
CA SER A 8 -14.51 6.34 1.93
C SER A 8 -14.07 7.22 0.75
N GLN A 9 -13.02 8.02 0.91
CA GLN A 9 -12.50 8.89 -0.15
C GLN A 9 -11.47 8.19 -1.04
N VAL A 10 -11.04 6.97 -0.69
CA VAL A 10 -10.12 6.19 -1.50
C VAL A 10 -10.93 5.38 -2.52
N PRO A 11 -10.73 5.57 -3.83
CA PRO A 11 -11.44 4.81 -4.86
C PRO A 11 -11.23 3.31 -4.69
N VAL A 12 -12.28 2.52 -4.91
CA VAL A 12 -12.20 1.05 -4.84
C VAL A 12 -12.03 0.49 -6.25
N ARG A 13 -11.14 -0.49 -6.42
CA ARG A 13 -10.96 -1.25 -7.67
C ARG A 13 -10.95 -2.74 -7.38
N SER A 14 -11.53 -3.49 -8.31
CA SER A 14 -11.50 -4.95 -8.18
C SER A 14 -10.13 -5.51 -8.49
N SER A 15 -9.67 -6.44 -7.66
CA SER A 15 -8.41 -7.17 -7.86
C SER A 15 -8.32 -7.84 -9.24
N GLN A 16 -9.45 -8.23 -9.85
CA GLN A 16 -9.47 -8.87 -11.18
C GLN A 16 -9.10 -7.91 -12.31
N THR A 17 -9.35 -6.61 -12.13
CA THR A 17 -9.07 -5.55 -13.13
C THR A 17 -7.64 -5.02 -13.03
N LEU A 18 -6.88 -5.46 -12.01
CA LEU A 18 -5.52 -5.01 -11.80
C LEU A 18 -4.55 -5.70 -12.79
N PRO A 19 -3.46 -5.01 -13.17
CA PRO A 19 -2.37 -5.60 -13.93
C PRO A 19 -1.86 -6.92 -13.32
N GLN A 20 -1.37 -7.83 -14.18
CA GLN A 20 -0.98 -9.18 -13.76
C GLN A 20 0.14 -9.18 -12.70
N ASP A 21 1.12 -8.30 -12.83
CA ASP A 21 2.21 -8.08 -11.85
C ASP A 21 1.66 -7.68 -10.49
N VAL A 22 0.65 -6.81 -10.44
CA VAL A 22 -0.01 -6.40 -9.19
C VAL A 22 -0.75 -7.58 -8.56
N ARG A 23 -1.48 -8.37 -9.36
CA ARG A 23 -2.18 -9.57 -8.86
C ARG A 23 -1.20 -10.62 -8.31
N ILE A 24 -0.07 -10.83 -8.97
CA ILE A 24 1.02 -11.70 -8.49
C ILE A 24 1.57 -11.17 -7.16
N ALA A 25 1.85 -9.86 -7.06
CA ALA A 25 2.35 -9.25 -5.83
C ALA A 25 1.36 -9.38 -4.66
N ILE A 26 0.05 -9.29 -4.91
CA ILE A 26 -0.98 -9.55 -3.88
C ILE A 26 -0.89 -11.00 -3.38
N ALA A 27 -0.75 -11.97 -4.29
CA ALA A 27 -0.64 -13.38 -3.93
C ALA A 27 0.63 -13.63 -3.08
N GLN A 28 1.77 -13.09 -3.50
CA GLN A 28 3.04 -13.18 -2.78
C GLN A 28 2.98 -12.54 -1.39
N LEU A 29 2.38 -11.36 -1.28
CA LEU A 29 2.19 -10.69 0.01
C LEU A 29 1.34 -11.55 0.96
N LYS A 30 0.23 -12.12 0.48
CA LYS A 30 -0.62 -13.02 1.28
C LYS A 30 0.13 -14.26 1.73
N GLU A 31 0.95 -14.85 0.86
CA GLU A 31 1.78 -16.00 1.19
C GLU A 31 2.84 -15.68 2.24
N GLN A 32 3.55 -14.56 2.11
CA GLN A 32 4.54 -14.11 3.10
C GLN A 32 3.91 -13.93 4.49
N LEU A 33 2.72 -13.32 4.56
CA LEU A 33 2.03 -13.13 5.83
C LEU A 33 1.58 -14.46 6.45
N ARG A 34 1.13 -15.42 5.64
CA ARG A 34 0.80 -16.78 6.14
C ARG A 34 2.03 -17.50 6.67
N ALA A 35 3.20 -17.27 6.07
CA ALA A 35 4.48 -17.80 6.52
C ALA A 35 5.06 -17.05 7.74
N GLY A 36 4.38 -16.01 8.25
CA GLY A 36 4.84 -15.20 9.37
C GLY A 36 5.90 -14.16 9.00
N HIS A 37 6.17 -13.96 7.70
CA HIS A 37 7.08 -12.93 7.22
C HIS A 37 6.33 -11.60 7.09
N LEU A 38 6.69 -10.65 7.95
CA LEU A 38 6.10 -9.31 7.96
C LEU A 38 6.88 -8.39 7.02
N PRO A 39 6.20 -7.77 6.02
CA PRO A 39 6.85 -6.74 5.20
C PRO A 39 7.26 -5.52 6.01
N ARG A 40 7.96 -4.60 5.37
CA ARG A 40 8.43 -3.37 6.02
C ARG A 40 7.26 -2.49 6.46
N ILE A 41 7.39 -1.82 7.60
CA ILE A 41 6.40 -0.83 8.04
C ILE A 41 6.40 0.36 7.08
N PHE A 42 5.21 0.71 6.58
CA PHE A 42 4.98 1.92 5.82
C PHE A 42 4.56 3.05 6.76
N ASN A 43 5.42 4.07 6.89
CA ASN A 43 5.09 5.23 7.70
C ASN A 43 4.30 6.24 6.87
N ASN A 44 2.97 6.17 6.99
CA ASN A 44 2.01 7.00 6.26
C ASN A 44 2.17 8.52 6.50
N ASN A 45 2.95 8.95 7.50
CA ASN A 45 3.17 10.37 7.81
C ASN A 45 4.52 10.90 7.33
N ASN A 46 5.46 10.03 6.92
CA ASN A 46 6.86 10.40 6.74
C ASN A 46 7.29 10.44 5.26
N LEU A 47 6.35 10.76 4.37
CA LEU A 47 6.68 10.95 2.96
C LEU A 47 7.24 12.35 2.73
N PRO A 48 8.28 12.49 1.91
CA PRO A 48 9.13 13.69 1.82
C PRO A 48 8.45 14.93 1.21
N LEU A 49 7.16 14.88 0.89
CA LEU A 49 6.42 16.03 0.38
C LEU A 49 5.78 16.78 1.55
N GLU A 50 6.56 17.68 2.16
CA GLU A 50 6.07 18.60 3.18
C GLU A 50 4.78 19.31 2.73
N GLY A 51 3.80 19.39 3.63
CA GLY A 51 2.54 20.10 3.39
C GLY A 51 1.44 19.30 2.67
N ILE A 52 1.74 18.14 2.07
CA ILE A 52 0.74 17.37 1.31
C ILE A 52 -0.06 16.41 2.21
N GLY A 53 0.30 16.21 3.47
CA GLY A 53 -0.46 15.33 4.39
C GLY A 53 -0.42 13.85 4.01
N SER A 54 -0.90 12.99 4.91
CA SER A 54 -0.81 11.52 4.75
C SER A 54 -1.58 11.03 3.50
N PRO A 55 -0.98 10.18 2.65
CA PRO A 55 -1.63 9.73 1.40
C PRO A 55 -2.68 8.64 1.61
N LEU A 56 -2.65 7.94 2.75
CA LEU A 56 -3.64 6.96 3.14
C LEU A 56 -4.42 7.43 4.38
N PRO A 57 -5.61 6.85 4.64
CA PRO A 57 -6.40 7.15 5.82
C PRO A 57 -5.66 6.85 7.13
N ARG A 58 -6.11 7.48 8.22
CA ARG A 58 -5.66 7.11 9.56
C ARG A 58 -6.05 5.65 9.85
N LEU A 59 -5.11 4.93 10.46
CA LEU A 59 -5.34 3.56 10.92
C LEU A 59 -6.24 3.56 12.17
N ASP A 60 -7.01 2.49 12.30
CA ASP A 60 -7.70 2.18 13.55
C ASP A 60 -6.66 1.69 14.58
N ASP A 61 -6.98 1.74 15.88
CA ASP A 61 -6.06 1.31 16.93
C ASP A 61 -5.65 -0.17 16.76
N GLY A 62 -4.37 -0.46 16.98
CA GLY A 62 -3.79 -1.80 16.80
C GLY A 62 -3.58 -2.23 15.34
N CYS A 63 -3.79 -1.33 14.37
CA CYS A 63 -3.46 -1.56 12.96
C CYS A 63 -2.16 -0.88 12.55
N VAL A 64 -1.45 -1.46 11.60
CA VAL A 64 -0.24 -0.94 10.97
C VAL A 64 -0.33 -1.01 9.46
N TYR A 65 0.32 -0.07 8.77
CA TYR A 65 0.55 -0.19 7.33
C TYR A 65 1.88 -0.89 7.07
N ARG A 66 1.87 -1.82 6.12
CA ARG A 66 3.03 -2.57 5.66
C ARG A 66 3.15 -2.43 4.15
N GLU A 67 4.32 -2.05 3.65
CA GLU A 67 4.57 -1.90 2.21
C GLU A 67 5.10 -3.18 1.58
N PHE A 68 4.71 -3.39 0.33
CA PHE A 68 5.21 -4.46 -0.51
C PHE A 68 5.49 -3.94 -1.92
N GLN A 69 6.63 -4.33 -2.47
CA GLN A 69 7.02 -3.93 -3.82
C GLN A 69 6.20 -4.69 -4.85
N VAL A 70 5.79 -4.01 -5.92
CA VAL A 70 5.13 -4.65 -7.06
C VAL A 70 6.08 -4.64 -8.24
N GLY A 71 6.32 -5.84 -8.79
CA GLY A 71 7.17 -6.02 -9.96
C GLY A 71 8.64 -5.66 -9.71
N VAL A 72 9.38 -5.59 -10.81
CA VAL A 72 10.80 -5.23 -10.85
C VAL A 72 10.92 -3.93 -11.64
N ALA A 73 11.88 -3.07 -11.26
CA ALA A 73 12.20 -1.91 -12.09
C ALA A 73 12.72 -2.35 -13.46
N HIS A 74 12.36 -1.62 -14.51
CA HIS A 74 12.96 -1.82 -15.82
C HIS A 74 14.32 -1.12 -15.90
N PRO A 75 15.23 -1.58 -16.78
CA PRO A 75 16.47 -0.86 -17.06
C PRO A 75 16.17 0.58 -17.51
N GLY A 76 16.72 1.57 -16.80
CA GLY A 76 16.47 3.00 -17.05
C GLY A 76 15.44 3.65 -16.14
N ASP A 77 14.75 2.88 -15.28
CA ASP A 77 13.86 3.48 -14.28
C ASP A 77 14.65 4.32 -13.27
N PRO A 78 14.15 5.51 -12.88
CA PRO A 78 14.81 6.38 -11.90
C PRO A 78 14.84 5.76 -10.48
N ARG A 79 14.12 4.65 -10.28
CA ARG A 79 14.06 3.92 -9.01
C ARG A 79 14.34 2.44 -9.27
N PRO A 80 15.32 1.82 -8.59
CA PRO A 80 15.70 0.41 -8.81
C PRO A 80 14.61 -0.60 -8.41
N THR A 81 13.54 -0.14 -7.77
CA THR A 81 12.39 -0.95 -7.33
C THR A 81 11.08 -0.53 -8.01
N GLY A 82 11.14 0.33 -9.04
CA GLY A 82 9.97 0.85 -9.74
C GLY A 82 9.11 1.79 -8.88
N LYS A 83 7.98 2.24 -9.42
CA LYS A 83 7.04 3.15 -8.74
C LYS A 83 5.86 2.44 -8.07
N ARG A 84 5.49 1.25 -8.55
CA ARG A 84 4.32 0.50 -8.11
C ARG A 84 4.49 -0.06 -6.71
N ARG A 85 3.49 0.14 -5.86
CA ARG A 85 3.51 -0.27 -4.46
C ARG A 85 2.17 -0.80 -4.00
N LEU A 86 2.22 -1.86 -3.20
CA LEU A 86 1.13 -2.31 -2.37
C LEU A 86 1.36 -1.83 -0.94
N VAL A 87 0.29 -1.41 -0.29
CA VAL A 87 0.27 -1.12 1.14
C VAL A 87 -0.86 -1.92 1.76
N ALA A 88 -0.55 -2.77 2.74
CA ALA A 88 -1.53 -3.53 3.49
C ALA A 88 -1.79 -2.87 4.84
N GLU A 89 -3.06 -2.68 5.16
CA GLU A 89 -3.52 -2.42 6.52
C GLU A 89 -3.65 -3.77 7.23
N ILE A 90 -2.85 -3.97 8.28
CA ILE A 90 -2.79 -5.22 9.03
C ILE A 90 -3.07 -4.95 10.51
N VAL A 91 -3.90 -5.78 11.12
CA VAL A 91 -4.03 -5.82 12.59
C VAL A 91 -2.76 -6.45 13.16
N GLU A 92 -2.02 -5.77 14.03
CA GLU A 92 -0.73 -6.26 14.55
C GLU A 92 -0.82 -7.64 15.19
N LYS A 93 -1.91 -7.91 15.90
CA LYS A 93 -2.27 -9.22 16.46
C LYS A 93 -3.77 -9.40 16.22
N PRO A 94 -4.21 -10.27 15.29
CA PRO A 94 -3.61 -11.55 14.88
C PRO A 94 -2.85 -11.55 13.53
N CYS A 95 -2.29 -10.43 13.07
CA CYS A 95 -1.64 -10.32 11.74
C CYS A 95 -2.60 -10.58 10.56
N GLN A 96 -3.82 -10.02 10.64
CA GLN A 96 -4.82 -10.14 9.60
C GLN A 96 -4.85 -8.88 8.71
N ILE A 97 -4.88 -9.07 7.39
CA ILE A 97 -5.11 -7.97 6.44
C ILE A 97 -6.56 -7.49 6.55
N ARG A 98 -6.76 -6.19 6.81
CA ARG A 98 -8.08 -5.53 6.76
C ARG A 98 -8.36 -4.85 5.43
N ALA A 99 -7.32 -4.32 4.80
CA ALA A 99 -7.43 -3.64 3.51
C ALA A 99 -6.10 -3.72 2.75
N LEU A 100 -6.20 -3.73 1.43
CA LEU A 100 -5.07 -3.57 0.53
C LEU A 100 -5.25 -2.30 -0.28
N TYR A 101 -4.15 -1.58 -0.46
CA TYR A 101 -4.08 -0.36 -1.24
C TYR A 101 -2.99 -0.50 -2.29
N PHE A 102 -3.25 -0.02 -3.50
CA PHE A 102 -2.29 0.01 -4.60
C PHE A 102 -2.03 1.45 -5.02
N SER A 103 -0.77 1.79 -5.31
CA SER A 103 -0.36 3.04 -5.94
C SER A 103 0.59 2.74 -7.11
N ASP A 104 0.34 3.38 -8.25
CA ASP A 104 1.23 3.32 -9.42
C ASP A 104 2.31 4.43 -9.38
N GLU A 105 2.16 5.40 -8.48
CA GLU A 105 2.98 6.62 -8.43
C GLU A 105 3.76 6.76 -7.11
N HIS A 106 4.30 5.64 -6.60
CA HIS A 106 5.20 5.62 -5.42
C HIS A 106 4.67 6.41 -4.22
N TYR A 107 3.47 6.05 -3.76
CA TYR A 107 2.80 6.65 -2.60
C TYR A 107 2.32 8.10 -2.78
N LEU A 108 2.30 8.62 -4.01
CA LEU A 108 1.76 9.95 -4.28
C LEU A 108 0.31 10.04 -3.78
N ARG A 109 0.03 11.06 -2.96
CA ARG A 109 -1.31 11.30 -2.39
C ARG A 109 -2.35 11.41 -3.50
N GLY A 110 -3.51 10.77 -3.30
CA GLY A 110 -4.61 10.78 -4.26
C GLY A 110 -4.48 9.76 -5.39
N THR A 111 -3.35 9.05 -5.51
CA THR A 111 -3.16 7.99 -6.53
C THR A 111 -3.47 6.59 -6.00
N PHE A 112 -3.71 6.46 -4.70
CA PHE A 112 -4.05 5.19 -4.11
C PHE A 112 -5.46 4.74 -4.50
N VAL A 113 -5.58 3.46 -4.79
CA VAL A 113 -6.86 2.75 -4.87
C VAL A 113 -6.91 1.67 -3.82
N ARG A 114 -8.06 1.48 -3.18
CA ARG A 114 -8.33 0.34 -2.31
C ARG A 114 -8.75 -0.86 -3.17
N ILE A 115 -8.23 -2.03 -2.87
CA ILE A 115 -8.48 -3.25 -3.62
C ILE A 115 -9.60 -4.03 -2.94
N ASP A 116 -10.57 -4.52 -3.73
CA ASP A 116 -11.55 -5.54 -3.30
C ASP A 116 -11.05 -6.99 -3.41
#